data_AF-A0A3S0Z7B5-F1
#
_entry.id   AF-A0A3S0Z7B5-F1
#
_cell.length_a   1.000
_cell.length_b   1.000
_cell.length_c   1.000
_cell.angle_alpha   90.00
_cell.angle_beta   90.00
_cell.angle_gamma   90.00
#
_symmetry.space_group_name_H-M   'P 1'
#
loop_
_entity.id
_entity.type
_entity.pdbx_description
1 polymer ?
#
loop_
_entity_poly.entity_id
_entity_poly.type
_entity_poly.pdbx_seq_one_letter_code
_entity_poly.pdbx_strand_id
1 'polypeptide(L)'
;MTIIYQYRVATTSLGGFLRLLRAWRGSVYKLLYKELLIFLSLYALVSLTYRLALAPAQKRQFESLALDLRSVSTSMPLSFVLGFYVTVIVQRWWEQFKNVPWPDRTLFIMCTYLPGTEDRERILRRTVARYMLFGMIIICRSVSVAVMKRFPTIDHIVEAASSSSSSSSSSSSSSSSPPSSSSSTSSSSISSSSPCWLVSSQLADFRDKCSSCFVYDWITVPLVYTQVVTFGVYSYFAVSLIGQQYLDTGQKYEGNEHDWFVPGFTVLQFLFYMGWLKVAEQMINPFGEDDDDYDINWLIDRHTAVSGKTATKEN
;
A
#
# COMPACT_ATOMS: atom_id res chain seq x y z
N MET A 1 0.04 -0.57 -10.00
CA MET A 1 -0.83 -1.75 -10.14
C MET A 1 -0.39 -2.81 -9.15
N THR A 2 -1.14 -2.87 -8.04
CA THR A 2 -1.08 -3.89 -6.98
C THR A 2 -1.06 -5.31 -7.55
N ILE A 3 -0.36 -6.25 -6.91
CA ILE A 3 -0.22 -7.61 -7.43
C ILE A 3 -1.40 -8.49 -7.00
N ILE A 4 -2.22 -8.86 -7.98
CA ILE A 4 -3.37 -9.75 -7.77
C ILE A 4 -2.98 -11.18 -8.14
N TYR A 5 -2.84 -12.05 -7.13
CA TYR A 5 -2.53 -13.48 -7.33
C TYR A 5 -3.65 -14.44 -6.90
N GLN A 6 -4.83 -13.92 -6.53
CA GLN A 6 -5.98 -14.70 -6.04
C GLN A 6 -6.31 -15.90 -6.93
N TYR A 7 -6.32 -15.71 -8.26
CA TYR A 7 -6.61 -16.79 -9.21
C TYR A 7 -5.58 -17.94 -9.16
N ARG A 8 -4.30 -17.64 -8.88
CA ARG A 8 -3.23 -18.65 -8.82
C ARG A 8 -3.34 -19.55 -7.58
N VAL A 9 -4.06 -19.10 -6.56
CA VAL A 9 -4.26 -19.81 -5.28
C VAL A 9 -5.73 -20.20 -5.05
N ALA A 10 -6.57 -20.11 -6.07
CA ALA A 10 -8.00 -20.41 -5.95
C ALA A 10 -8.28 -21.87 -5.56
N THR A 11 -7.38 -22.79 -5.93
CA THR A 11 -7.47 -24.22 -5.60
C THR A 11 -6.26 -24.68 -4.79
N THR A 12 -6.50 -25.46 -3.74
CA THR A 12 -5.44 -26.08 -2.96
C THR A 12 -4.74 -27.16 -3.79
N SER A 13 -3.43 -27.01 -3.98
CA SER A 13 -2.58 -27.98 -4.69
C SER A 13 -1.25 -28.11 -3.97
N LEU A 14 -0.61 -29.28 -4.05
CA LEU A 14 0.66 -29.58 -3.35
C LEU A 14 1.76 -28.55 -3.67
N GLY A 15 1.77 -27.99 -4.89
CA GLY A 15 2.69 -26.94 -5.32
C GLY A 15 2.06 -25.55 -5.47
N GLY A 16 0.93 -25.28 -4.82
CA GLY A 16 0.22 -24.00 -4.93
C GLY A 16 1.10 -22.82 -4.49
N PHE A 17 1.49 -22.80 -3.22
CA PHE A 17 2.34 -21.72 -2.67
C PHE A 17 3.80 -21.80 -3.11
N LEU A 18 4.32 -23.00 -3.40
CA LEU A 18 5.67 -23.14 -3.96
C LEU A 18 5.82 -22.41 -5.31
N ARG A 19 4.75 -22.30 -6.11
CA ARG A 19 4.75 -21.49 -7.32
C ARG A 19 4.85 -19.99 -7.05
N LEU A 20 4.36 -19.50 -5.90
CA LEU A 20 4.45 -18.09 -5.53
C LEU A 20 5.90 -17.68 -5.19
N LEU A 21 6.69 -18.60 -4.63
CA LEU A 21 8.11 -18.37 -4.35
C LEU A 21 8.95 -18.13 -5.62
N ARG A 22 8.41 -18.38 -6.81
CA ARG A 22 9.09 -18.07 -8.08
C ARG A 22 8.77 -16.66 -8.61
N ALA A 23 7.84 -15.94 -7.98
CA ALA A 23 7.50 -14.59 -8.39
C ALA A 23 8.61 -13.59 -8.00
N TRP A 24 8.90 -12.62 -8.87
CA TRP A 24 9.90 -11.57 -8.61
C TRP A 24 9.26 -10.23 -8.23
N ARG A 25 8.23 -9.79 -8.97
CA ARG A 25 7.53 -8.53 -8.71
C ARG A 25 6.77 -8.63 -7.38
N GLY A 26 6.88 -7.60 -6.53
CA GLY A 26 6.34 -7.57 -5.15
C GLY A 26 6.76 -8.75 -4.28
N SER A 27 7.88 -9.40 -4.62
CA SER A 27 8.40 -10.52 -3.83
C SER A 27 9.33 -10.05 -2.74
N VAL A 28 9.45 -10.88 -1.70
CA VAL A 28 10.44 -10.74 -0.63
C VAL A 28 11.87 -10.63 -1.20
N TYR A 29 12.17 -11.31 -2.32
CA TYR A 29 13.50 -11.25 -2.94
C TYR A 29 13.82 -9.87 -3.51
N LYS A 30 12.85 -9.22 -4.17
CA LYS A 30 13.01 -7.87 -4.72
C LYS A 30 13.20 -6.83 -3.60
N LEU A 31 12.57 -7.05 -2.44
CA LEU A 31 12.69 -6.18 -1.27
C LEU A 31 14.01 -6.35 -0.49
N LEU A 32 14.61 -7.55 -0.53
CA LEU A 32 15.76 -7.88 0.34
C LEU A 32 17.11 -8.01 -0.37
N TYR A 33 17.17 -8.11 -1.70
CA TYR A 33 18.41 -8.49 -2.37
C TYR A 33 19.57 -7.54 -2.06
N LYS A 34 19.32 -6.23 -1.87
CA LYS A 34 20.37 -5.25 -1.55
C LYS A 34 20.91 -5.48 -0.14
N GLU A 35 20.02 -5.59 0.84
CA GLU A 35 20.37 -5.82 2.24
C GLU A 35 21.05 -7.18 2.42
N LEU A 36 20.59 -8.21 1.71
CA LEU A 36 21.21 -9.53 1.71
C LEU A 36 22.63 -9.49 1.13
N LEU A 37 22.84 -8.77 0.02
CA LEU A 37 24.17 -8.59 -0.55
C LEU A 37 25.11 -7.86 0.42
N ILE A 38 24.63 -6.81 1.08
CA ILE A 38 25.39 -6.09 2.11
C ILE A 38 25.74 -7.05 3.26
N PHE A 39 24.77 -7.78 3.79
CA PHE A 39 24.98 -8.73 4.88
C PHE A 39 26.01 -9.82 4.51
N LEU A 40 25.87 -10.43 3.33
CA LEU A 40 26.80 -11.44 2.84
C LEU A 40 28.21 -10.87 2.61
N SER A 41 28.32 -9.64 2.10
CA SER A 41 29.61 -8.99 1.91
C SER A 41 30.32 -8.71 3.24
N LEU A 42 29.59 -8.25 4.26
CA LEU A 42 30.12 -8.03 5.60
C LEU A 42 30.49 -9.34 6.29
N TYR A 43 29.65 -10.37 6.15
CA TYR A 43 29.93 -11.70 6.69
C TYR A 43 31.20 -12.29 6.06
N ALA A 44 31.33 -12.19 4.73
CA ALA A 44 32.51 -12.66 4.01
C ALA A 44 33.76 -11.87 4.42
N LEU A 45 33.66 -10.55 4.59
CA LEU A 45 34.76 -9.70 5.07
C LEU A 45 35.25 -10.14 6.45
N VAL A 46 34.34 -10.36 7.41
CA VAL A 46 34.68 -10.85 8.75
C VAL A 46 35.33 -12.24 8.67
N SER A 47 34.77 -13.15 7.86
CA SER A 47 35.32 -14.50 7.68
C SER A 47 36.73 -14.48 7.08
N LEU A 48 36.97 -13.68 6.04
CA LEU A 48 38.28 -13.51 5.43
C LEU A 48 39.29 -12.90 6.41
N THR A 49 38.85 -11.94 7.22
CA THR A 49 39.70 -11.32 8.25
C THR A 49 40.12 -12.36 9.29
N TYR A 50 39.18 -13.17 9.80
CA TYR A 50 39.46 -14.26 10.73
C TYR A 50 40.43 -15.31 10.15
N ARG A 51 40.26 -15.67 8.86
CA ARG A 51 41.08 -16.70 8.22
C ARG A 51 42.48 -16.21 7.86
N LEU A 52 42.59 -15.05 7.22
CA LEU A 52 43.80 -14.57 6.55
C LEU A 52 44.59 -13.52 7.34
N ALA A 53 43.93 -12.69 8.15
CA ALA A 53 44.56 -11.53 8.79
C ALA A 53 44.90 -11.75 10.27
N LEU A 54 44.07 -12.48 11.01
CA LEU A 54 44.26 -12.65 12.47
C LEU A 54 45.43 -13.61 12.80
N ALA A 55 46.26 -13.20 13.74
CA ALA A 55 47.29 -14.05 14.34
C ALA A 55 46.67 -15.13 15.25
N PRO A 56 47.37 -16.26 15.54
CA PRO A 56 46.80 -17.37 16.31
C PRO A 56 46.23 -16.97 17.68
N ALA A 57 46.89 -16.05 18.41
CA ALA A 57 46.39 -15.56 19.69
C ALA A 57 45.09 -14.74 19.54
N GLN A 58 45.00 -13.90 18.49
CA GLN A 58 43.81 -13.11 18.20
C GLN A 58 42.64 -13.98 17.73
N LYS A 59 42.90 -15.08 17.01
CA LYS A 59 41.86 -16.04 16.61
C LYS A 59 41.15 -16.63 17.82
N ARG A 60 41.88 -17.00 18.88
CA ARG A 60 41.28 -17.52 20.13
C ARG A 60 40.40 -16.49 20.84
N GLN A 61 40.80 -15.22 20.83
CA GLN A 61 39.96 -14.13 21.38
C GLN A 61 38.69 -13.92 20.54
N PHE A 62 38.80 -13.95 19.22
CA PHE A 62 37.66 -13.84 18.31
C PHE A 62 36.69 -15.00 18.47
N GLU A 63 37.19 -16.23 18.60
CA GLU A 63 36.38 -17.44 18.83
C GLU A 63 35.59 -17.34 20.14
N SER A 64 36.23 -16.92 21.23
CA SER A 64 35.53 -16.67 22.50
C SER A 64 34.40 -15.64 22.33
N LEU A 65 34.69 -14.51 21.68
CA LEU A 65 33.69 -13.47 21.43
C LEU A 65 32.53 -13.98 20.56
N ALA A 66 32.82 -14.76 19.52
CA ALA A 66 31.80 -15.32 18.65
C ALA A 66 30.87 -16.29 19.40
N LEU A 67 31.41 -17.11 20.30
CA LEU A 67 30.59 -18.01 21.13
C LEU A 67 29.69 -17.23 22.10
N ASP A 68 30.21 -16.19 22.74
CA ASP A 68 29.43 -15.33 23.64
C ASP A 68 28.28 -14.65 22.87
N LEU A 69 28.58 -14.04 21.71
CA LEU A 69 27.60 -13.37 20.87
C LEU A 69 26.57 -14.35 20.28
N ARG A 70 26.95 -15.60 20.00
CA ARG A 70 26.02 -16.64 19.56
C ARG A 70 24.98 -16.94 20.63
N SER A 71 25.40 -17.04 21.90
CA SER A 71 24.48 -17.25 23.02
C SER A 71 23.45 -16.11 23.12
N VAL A 72 23.91 -14.86 23.03
CA VAL A 72 23.06 -13.66 23.06
C VAL A 72 22.06 -13.68 21.90
N SER A 73 22.51 -13.96 20.68
CA SER A 73 21.63 -14.00 19.50
C SER A 73 20.50 -15.03 19.66
N THR A 74 20.79 -16.19 20.27
CA THR A 74 19.81 -17.26 20.46
C THR A 74 18.75 -16.90 21.50
N SER A 75 19.08 -16.03 22.45
CA SER A 75 18.16 -15.57 23.51
C SER A 75 17.25 -14.40 23.10
N MET A 76 17.50 -13.72 21.98
CA MET A 76 16.70 -12.55 21.56
C MET A 76 15.31 -12.96 21.03
N PRO A 77 14.18 -12.52 21.65
CA PRO A 77 12.84 -12.91 21.24
C PRO A 77 12.31 -12.05 20.08
N LEU A 78 13.04 -12.01 18.96
CA LEU A 78 12.68 -11.17 17.79
C LEU A 78 11.28 -11.45 17.26
N SER A 79 10.90 -12.73 17.19
CA SER A 79 9.60 -13.16 16.65
C SER A 79 8.41 -12.52 17.36
N PHE A 80 8.52 -12.31 18.68
CA PHE A 80 7.47 -11.68 19.47
C PHE A 80 7.31 -10.22 19.06
N VAL A 81 8.39 -9.44 19.10
CA VAL A 81 8.37 -8.00 18.81
C VAL A 81 7.93 -7.71 17.37
N LEU A 82 8.46 -8.47 16.40
CA LEU A 82 8.04 -8.39 14.99
C LEU A 82 6.58 -8.78 14.80
N GLY A 83 6.13 -9.85 15.45
CA GLY A 83 4.75 -10.33 15.34
C GLY A 83 3.72 -9.27 15.74
N PHE A 84 3.90 -8.61 16.89
CA PHE A 84 2.99 -7.54 17.31
C PHE A 84 3.05 -6.34 16.36
N TYR A 85 4.26 -5.93 15.97
CA TYR A 85 4.45 -4.76 15.12
C TYR A 85 3.81 -4.94 13.74
N VAL A 86 4.10 -6.07 13.08
CA VAL A 86 3.56 -6.39 11.75
C VAL A 86 2.04 -6.55 11.82
N THR A 87 1.49 -7.13 12.89
CA THR A 87 0.04 -7.26 13.07
C THR A 87 -0.65 -5.88 13.11
N VAL A 88 -0.10 -4.92 13.87
CA VAL A 88 -0.62 -3.54 13.92
C VAL A 88 -0.60 -2.89 12.54
N ILE A 89 0.49 -3.09 11.78
CA ILE A 89 0.62 -2.51 10.43
C ILE A 89 -0.37 -3.15 9.46
N VAL A 90 -0.47 -4.47 9.42
CA VAL A 90 -1.41 -5.18 8.55
C VAL A 90 -2.86 -4.76 8.85
N GLN A 91 -3.21 -4.61 10.13
CA GLN A 91 -4.52 -4.12 10.53
C GLN A 91 -4.77 -2.69 10.00
N ARG A 92 -3.83 -1.77 10.22
CA ARG A 92 -3.92 -0.39 9.72
C ARG A 92 -3.98 -0.33 8.19
N TRP A 93 -3.22 -1.18 7.51
CA TRP A 93 -3.24 -1.30 6.05
C TRP A 93 -4.65 -1.65 5.57
N TRP A 94 -5.28 -2.68 6.14
CA TRP A 94 -6.64 -3.09 5.77
C TRP A 94 -7.71 -2.05 6.12
N GLU A 95 -7.59 -1.40 7.28
CA GLU A 95 -8.50 -0.30 7.64
C GLU A 95 -8.39 0.88 6.67
N GLN A 96 -7.18 1.22 6.22
CA GLN A 96 -6.99 2.24 5.17
C GLN A 96 -7.67 1.82 3.87
N PHE A 97 -7.52 0.56 3.44
CA PHE A 97 -8.20 0.04 2.24
C PHE A 97 -9.73 0.16 2.33
N LYS A 98 -10.33 -0.26 3.45
CA LYS A 98 -11.78 -0.19 3.67
C LYS A 98 -12.32 1.24 3.67
N ASN A 99 -11.49 2.19 4.07
CA ASN A 99 -11.82 3.62 4.11
C ASN A 99 -11.55 4.36 2.80
N VAL A 100 -10.99 3.70 1.78
CA VAL A 100 -10.90 4.30 0.44
C VAL A 100 -12.32 4.65 -0.04
N PRO A 101 -12.59 5.90 -0.45
CA PRO A 101 -13.94 6.36 -0.76
C PRO A 101 -14.41 5.83 -2.14
N TRP A 102 -15.61 5.26 -2.18
CA TRP A 102 -16.27 4.77 -3.40
C TRP A 102 -17.56 5.58 -3.63
N PRO A 103 -17.74 6.24 -4.79
CA PRO A 103 -18.88 7.09 -5.06
C PRO A 103 -20.15 6.30 -5.44
N ASP A 104 -20.03 5.01 -5.75
CA ASP A 104 -21.09 4.14 -6.31
C ASP A 104 -22.41 4.20 -5.54
N ARG A 105 -22.34 4.08 -4.20
CA ARG A 105 -23.53 4.07 -3.36
C ARG A 105 -24.26 5.40 -3.42
N THR A 106 -23.52 6.51 -3.34
CA THR A 106 -24.07 7.87 -3.42
C THR A 106 -24.64 8.13 -4.82
N LEU A 107 -23.92 7.76 -5.88
CA LEU A 107 -24.38 7.92 -7.27
C LEU A 107 -25.64 7.11 -7.57
N PHE A 108 -25.72 5.87 -7.06
CA PHE A 108 -26.88 5.02 -7.21
C PHE A 108 -28.12 5.63 -6.54
N ILE A 109 -27.98 6.09 -5.29
CA ILE A 109 -29.06 6.76 -4.55
C ILE A 109 -29.47 8.05 -5.26
N MET A 110 -28.52 8.84 -5.75
CA MET A 110 -28.82 10.03 -6.55
C MET A 110 -29.64 9.70 -7.80
N CYS A 111 -29.33 8.62 -8.52
CA CYS A 111 -30.07 8.22 -9.71
C CYS A 111 -31.51 7.75 -9.41
N THR A 112 -31.73 7.19 -8.21
CA THR A 112 -33.04 6.69 -7.77
C THR A 112 -33.96 7.81 -7.30
N TYR A 113 -33.42 8.76 -6.53
CA TYR A 113 -34.22 9.81 -5.87
C TYR A 113 -34.25 11.16 -6.60
N LEU A 114 -33.37 11.37 -7.58
CA LEU A 114 -33.50 12.45 -8.57
C LEU A 114 -33.77 11.84 -9.95
N PRO A 115 -34.93 11.19 -10.15
CA PRO A 115 -35.29 10.63 -11.45
C PRO A 115 -35.67 11.74 -12.41
N GLY A 116 -35.14 11.65 -13.64
CA GLY A 116 -35.63 12.42 -14.78
C GLY A 116 -34.51 12.91 -15.70
N THR A 117 -34.92 13.22 -16.92
CA THR A 117 -34.05 13.48 -18.09
C THR A 117 -33.95 14.96 -18.40
N GLU A 118 -34.66 15.81 -17.67
CA GLU A 118 -34.57 17.26 -17.85
C GLU A 118 -33.15 17.76 -17.54
N ASP A 119 -32.77 18.84 -18.22
CA ASP A 119 -31.43 19.44 -18.10
C ASP A 119 -31.09 19.77 -16.64
N ARG A 120 -32.06 20.26 -15.87
CA ARG A 120 -31.85 20.63 -14.46
C ARG A 120 -31.37 19.45 -13.61
N GLU A 121 -32.06 18.31 -13.70
CA GLU A 121 -31.75 17.12 -12.89
C GLU A 121 -30.47 16.44 -13.37
N ARG A 122 -30.25 16.42 -14.68
CA ARG A 122 -29.00 15.95 -15.29
C ARG A 122 -27.81 16.77 -14.81
N ILE A 123 -27.93 18.11 -14.85
CA ILE A 123 -26.89 19.03 -14.37
C ILE A 123 -26.65 18.82 -12.88
N LEU A 124 -27.70 18.66 -12.07
CA LEU A 124 -27.55 18.42 -10.63
C LEU A 124 -26.79 17.13 -10.33
N ARG A 125 -27.15 16.00 -10.96
CA ARG A 125 -26.43 14.72 -10.79
C ARG A 125 -24.97 14.82 -11.22
N ARG A 126 -24.70 15.45 -12.37
CA ARG A 126 -23.33 15.70 -12.85
C ARG A 126 -22.52 16.55 -11.87
N THR A 127 -23.14 17.60 -11.32
CA THR A 127 -22.46 18.56 -10.44
C THR A 127 -22.08 17.91 -9.11
N VAL A 128 -23.00 17.18 -8.49
CA VAL A 128 -22.71 16.45 -7.24
C VAL A 128 -21.61 15.40 -7.45
N ALA A 129 -21.70 14.61 -8.53
CA ALA A 129 -20.69 13.61 -8.84
C ALA A 129 -19.29 14.24 -9.04
N ARG A 130 -19.21 15.38 -9.75
CA ARG A 130 -17.96 16.11 -9.94
C ARG A 130 -17.40 16.66 -8.64
N TYR A 131 -18.22 17.25 -7.78
CA TYR A 131 -17.74 17.76 -6.49
C TYR A 131 -17.25 16.65 -5.56
N MET A 132 -17.89 15.47 -5.59
CA MET A 132 -17.40 14.29 -4.89
C MET A 132 -16.03 13.84 -5.41
N LEU A 133 -15.88 13.72 -6.74
CA LEU A 133 -14.60 13.36 -7.36
C LEU A 133 -13.52 14.39 -7.07
N PHE A 134 -13.85 15.67 -7.17
CA PHE A 134 -12.92 16.76 -6.88
C PHE A 134 -12.41 16.70 -5.43
N GLY A 135 -13.33 16.53 -4.47
CA GLY A 135 -12.95 16.35 -3.07
C GLY A 135 -12.10 15.10 -2.82
N MET A 136 -12.44 13.99 -3.48
CA MET A 136 -11.63 12.77 -3.43
C MET A 136 -10.22 13.00 -4.00
N ILE A 137 -10.08 13.61 -5.18
CA ILE A 137 -8.79 13.86 -5.82
C ILE A 137 -7.91 14.75 -4.94
N ILE A 138 -8.48 15.79 -4.30
CA ILE A 138 -7.72 16.65 -3.37
C ILE A 138 -7.14 15.84 -2.20
N ILE A 139 -7.96 14.99 -1.58
CA ILE A 139 -7.53 14.17 -0.44
C ILE A 139 -6.56 13.07 -0.87
N CYS A 140 -6.85 12.38 -1.97
CA CYS A 140 -5.93 11.38 -2.53
C CYS A 140 -4.60 12.03 -2.93
N ARG A 141 -4.60 13.27 -3.43
CA ARG A 141 -3.38 14.04 -3.72
C ARG A 141 -2.57 14.34 -2.46
N SER A 142 -3.21 14.63 -1.32
CA SER A 142 -2.46 14.90 -0.08
C SER A 142 -1.84 13.66 0.53
N VAL A 143 -2.45 12.48 0.33
CA VAL A 143 -2.02 11.22 0.96
C VAL A 143 -1.17 10.33 0.03
N SER A 144 -1.41 10.38 -1.29
CA SER A 144 -0.72 9.53 -2.27
C SER A 144 0.28 10.29 -3.12
N VAL A 145 1.54 9.83 -3.07
CA VAL A 145 2.63 10.37 -3.90
C VAL A 145 2.33 10.17 -5.39
N ALA A 146 1.77 9.02 -5.76
CA ALA A 146 1.41 8.70 -7.14
C ALA A 146 0.35 9.67 -7.70
N VAL A 147 -0.59 10.10 -6.86
CA VAL A 147 -1.64 11.08 -7.23
C VAL A 147 -1.08 12.50 -7.23
N MET A 148 -0.20 12.85 -6.29
CA MET A 148 0.50 14.13 -6.27
C MET A 148 1.32 14.37 -7.54
N LYS A 149 2.03 13.35 -8.03
CA LYS A 149 2.78 13.44 -9.29
C LYS A 149 1.86 13.61 -10.51
N ARG A 150 0.68 12.99 -10.49
CA ARG A 150 -0.32 13.13 -11.56
C ARG A 150 -1.02 14.49 -11.54
N PHE A 151 -1.28 15.04 -10.36
CA PHE A 151 -1.94 16.33 -10.17
C PHE A 151 -1.10 17.27 -9.30
N PRO A 152 0.01 17.83 -9.81
CA PRO A 152 0.91 18.65 -9.00
C PRO A 152 0.27 19.95 -8.52
N THR A 153 -0.55 20.59 -9.38
CA THR A 153 -1.26 21.84 -9.05
C THR A 153 -2.78 21.67 -9.12
N ILE A 154 -3.51 22.60 -8.50
CA ILE A 154 -4.98 22.64 -8.59
C ILE A 154 -5.43 22.79 -10.05
N ASP A 155 -4.67 23.51 -10.88
CA ASP A 155 -5.00 23.71 -12.30
C ASP A 155 -5.08 22.38 -13.06
N HIS A 156 -4.19 21.43 -12.77
CA HIS A 156 -4.24 20.08 -13.37
C HIS A 156 -5.54 19.34 -12.99
N ILE A 157 -6.07 19.57 -11.78
CA ILE A 157 -7.33 18.99 -11.34
C ILE A 157 -8.50 19.65 -12.08
N VAL A 158 -8.47 20.98 -12.23
CA VAL A 158 -9.49 21.74 -12.95
C VAL A 158 -9.52 21.35 -14.43
N GLU A 159 -8.36 21.16 -15.05
CA GLU A 159 -8.21 20.73 -16.44
C GLU A 159 -8.74 19.29 -16.66
N ALA A 160 -8.44 18.38 -15.73
CA ALA A 160 -9.00 17.03 -15.75
C ALA A 160 -10.53 17.02 -15.53
N ALA A 161 -11.05 17.90 -14.68
CA ALA A 161 -12.49 18.01 -14.44
C ALA A 161 -13.23 18.67 -15.62
N SER A 162 -12.59 19.61 -16.31
CA SER A 162 -13.17 20.34 -17.45
C SER A 162 -13.09 19.55 -18.76
N SER A 163 -12.05 18.74 -19.00
CA SER A 163 -11.98 17.84 -20.17
C SER A 163 -13.07 16.76 -20.18
N SER A 164 -13.61 16.39 -19.01
CA SER A 164 -14.81 15.55 -18.87
C SER A 164 -16.11 16.27 -19.31
N SER A 165 -16.08 17.59 -19.54
CA SER A 165 -17.23 18.39 -19.97
C SER A 165 -17.32 18.58 -21.49
N SER A 166 -16.19 18.60 -22.21
CA SER A 166 -16.12 18.91 -23.65
C SER A 166 -16.23 17.68 -24.55
N SER A 167 -16.09 16.46 -24.03
CA SER A 167 -16.23 15.21 -24.79
C SER A 167 -17.69 14.82 -25.11
N SER A 168 -18.66 15.71 -24.84
CA SER A 168 -20.08 15.54 -25.20
C SER A 168 -20.59 16.59 -26.20
N SER A 169 -19.72 17.44 -26.76
CA SER A 169 -20.13 18.55 -27.65
C SER A 169 -19.49 18.49 -29.04
N SER A 170 -19.37 17.29 -29.63
CA SER A 170 -18.93 17.12 -31.02
C SER A 170 -19.91 16.26 -31.80
N SER A 171 -21.14 16.77 -31.96
CA SER A 171 -22.09 16.29 -32.97
C SER A 171 -22.67 17.51 -33.68
N SER A 172 -22.32 17.59 -34.96
CA SER A 172 -22.67 18.54 -36.03
C SER A 172 -23.91 19.44 -35.91
N SER A 173 -23.68 20.67 -36.36
CA SER A 173 -24.60 21.73 -36.78
C SER A 173 -25.79 21.33 -37.67
N SER A 174 -26.97 21.92 -37.42
CA SER A 174 -27.82 22.56 -38.44
C SER A 174 -28.95 23.39 -37.82
N SER A 175 -29.19 24.54 -38.43
CA SER A 175 -30.15 25.62 -38.14
C SER A 175 -31.64 25.23 -38.07
N SER A 176 -32.42 25.89 -37.21
CA SER A 176 -33.57 26.77 -37.55
C SER A 176 -34.44 27.11 -36.31
N SER A 177 -35.07 28.28 -36.36
CA SER A 177 -35.73 29.09 -35.31
C SER A 177 -36.87 28.44 -34.47
N PRO A 178 -37.31 29.07 -33.35
CA PRO A 178 -38.13 28.43 -32.31
C PRO A 178 -39.64 28.63 -32.50
N PRO A 179 -40.48 27.90 -31.74
CA PRO A 179 -41.74 28.46 -31.27
C PRO A 179 -41.93 28.32 -29.76
N SER A 180 -42.47 29.40 -29.21
CA SER A 180 -43.10 29.56 -27.91
C SER A 180 -44.39 28.73 -27.76
N SER A 181 -44.62 28.12 -26.59
CA SER A 181 -45.82 28.36 -25.75
C SER A 181 -45.97 27.30 -24.64
N SER A 182 -45.93 27.80 -23.39
CA SER A 182 -46.76 27.39 -22.24
C SER A 182 -47.04 25.90 -21.98
N SER A 183 -46.48 25.41 -20.88
CA SER A 183 -47.28 24.71 -19.86
C SER A 183 -46.47 24.58 -18.57
N SER A 184 -46.84 25.43 -17.61
CA SER A 184 -46.61 25.24 -16.19
C SER A 184 -47.16 23.89 -15.74
N THR A 185 -46.27 23.00 -15.30
CA THR A 185 -46.62 21.88 -14.44
C THR A 185 -45.64 21.89 -13.28
N SER A 186 -46.14 22.37 -12.14
CA SER A 186 -45.66 22.13 -10.77
C SER A 186 -44.21 21.64 -10.65
N SER A 187 -43.35 22.53 -10.18
CA SER A 187 -42.15 22.18 -9.43
C SER A 187 -42.54 21.26 -8.26
N SER A 188 -42.61 19.95 -8.49
CA SER A 188 -42.46 18.95 -7.45
C SER A 188 -40.99 18.88 -7.06
N SER A 189 -40.49 20.01 -6.58
CA SER A 189 -39.27 20.12 -5.81
C SER A 189 -39.44 19.22 -4.59
N ILE A 190 -38.88 18.01 -4.64
CA ILE A 190 -38.55 17.14 -3.50
C ILE A 190 -39.48 17.39 -2.28
N SER A 191 -40.76 17.01 -2.38
CA SER A 191 -41.74 17.27 -1.31
C SER A 191 -41.73 16.21 -0.21
N SER A 192 -40.67 15.40 -0.12
CA SER A 192 -40.43 14.54 1.03
C SER A 192 -39.05 14.87 1.60
N SER A 193 -38.96 15.09 2.91
CA SER A 193 -37.71 15.34 3.62
C SER A 193 -36.75 14.14 3.56
N SER A 194 -37.29 12.92 3.38
CA SER A 194 -36.55 11.66 3.49
C SER A 194 -35.50 11.42 2.38
N PRO A 195 -35.76 11.66 1.07
CA PRO A 195 -34.76 11.47 0.01
C PRO A 195 -33.58 12.44 0.08
N CYS A 196 -33.84 13.71 0.41
CA CYS A 196 -32.79 14.73 0.55
C CYS A 196 -31.88 14.41 1.75
N TRP A 197 -32.47 13.99 2.86
CA TRP A 197 -31.71 13.53 4.03
C TRP A 197 -30.85 12.31 3.68
N LEU A 198 -31.38 11.33 2.94
CA LEU A 198 -30.63 10.14 2.56
C LEU A 198 -29.43 10.47 1.67
N VAL A 199 -29.62 11.32 0.65
CA VAL A 199 -28.51 11.80 -0.19
C VAL A 199 -27.46 12.51 0.66
N SER A 200 -27.88 13.41 1.55
CA SER A 200 -26.98 14.16 2.43
C SER A 200 -26.19 13.24 3.37
N SER A 201 -26.84 12.23 3.94
CA SER A 201 -26.19 11.21 4.76
C SER A 201 -25.14 10.44 3.97
N GLN A 202 -25.39 10.10 2.71
CA GLN A 202 -24.42 9.38 1.88
C GLN A 202 -23.25 10.25 1.42
N LEU A 203 -23.46 11.56 1.25
CA LEU A 203 -22.35 12.50 1.05
C LEU A 203 -21.50 12.64 2.32
N ALA A 204 -22.13 12.66 3.51
CA ALA A 204 -21.42 12.67 4.78
C ALA A 204 -20.57 11.40 4.95
N ASP A 205 -21.14 10.21 4.72
CA ASP A 205 -20.40 8.94 4.76
C ASP A 205 -19.19 8.93 3.80
N PHE A 206 -19.36 9.47 2.58
CA PHE A 206 -18.27 9.60 1.61
C PHE A 206 -17.17 10.54 2.09
N ARG A 207 -17.55 11.70 2.66
CA ARG A 207 -16.62 12.65 3.25
C ARG A 207 -15.87 12.04 4.44
N ASP A 208 -16.55 11.28 5.29
CA ASP A 208 -15.94 10.65 6.46
C ASP A 208 -14.86 9.66 6.04
N LYS A 209 -15.11 8.87 4.98
CA LYS A 209 -14.09 8.00 4.35
C LYS A 209 -12.86 8.76 3.84
N CYS A 210 -13.07 9.88 3.14
CA CYS A 210 -11.98 10.76 2.73
C CYS A 210 -11.21 11.28 3.96
N SER A 211 -11.92 11.71 5.01
CA SER A 211 -11.32 12.19 6.25
C SER A 211 -10.53 11.08 6.96
N SER A 212 -11.01 9.84 6.96
CA SER A 212 -10.29 8.71 7.53
C SER A 212 -8.97 8.47 6.80
N CYS A 213 -8.94 8.53 5.46
CA CYS A 213 -7.70 8.44 4.71
C CYS A 213 -6.68 9.51 5.13
N PHE A 214 -7.13 10.75 5.32
CA PHE A 214 -6.28 11.84 5.82
C PHE A 214 -5.82 11.62 7.26
N VAL A 215 -6.68 11.11 8.15
CA VAL A 215 -6.31 10.85 9.55
C VAL A 215 -5.27 9.72 9.65
N TYR A 216 -5.34 8.69 8.81
CA TYR A 216 -4.33 7.63 8.79
C TYR A 216 -2.96 8.11 8.30
N ASP A 217 -2.95 9.07 7.37
CA ASP A 217 -1.74 9.76 6.90
C ASP A 217 -1.16 10.67 7.99
N TRP A 218 -2.02 11.45 8.67
CA TRP A 218 -1.59 12.34 9.73
C TRP A 218 -1.10 11.59 10.98
N ILE A 219 -1.82 10.56 11.41
CA ILE A 219 -1.52 9.77 12.61
C ILE A 219 -0.93 8.42 12.18
N THR A 220 0.39 8.42 11.97
CA THR A 220 1.17 7.22 11.65
C THR A 220 1.42 6.36 12.89
N VAL A 221 1.98 5.16 12.69
CA VAL A 221 2.51 4.35 13.80
C VAL A 221 3.57 5.17 14.55
N PRO A 222 3.57 5.21 15.90
CA PRO A 222 4.54 5.99 16.66
C PRO A 222 5.98 5.67 16.25
N LEU A 223 6.77 6.70 15.99
CA LEU A 223 8.14 6.57 15.51
C LEU A 223 8.98 5.67 16.43
N VAL A 224 8.86 5.85 17.75
CA VAL A 224 9.58 5.04 18.74
C VAL A 224 9.30 3.55 18.59
N TYR A 225 8.08 3.17 18.21
CA TYR A 225 7.74 1.76 18.04
C TYR A 225 8.45 1.17 16.82
N THR A 226 8.39 1.87 15.69
CA THR A 226 9.16 1.52 14.48
C THR A 226 10.66 1.46 14.76
N GLN A 227 11.20 2.41 15.53
CA GLN A 227 12.61 2.46 15.90
C GLN A 227 13.03 1.27 16.77
N VAL A 228 12.24 0.90 17.79
CA VAL A 228 12.55 -0.23 18.67
C VAL A 228 12.60 -1.55 17.90
N VAL A 229 11.63 -1.78 17.01
CA VAL A 229 11.57 -3.01 16.21
C VAL A 229 12.73 -3.06 15.23
N THR A 230 12.99 -1.95 14.53
CA THR A 230 14.14 -1.81 13.62
C THR A 230 15.44 -2.07 14.37
N PHE A 231 15.69 -1.34 15.46
CA PHE A 231 16.89 -1.51 16.27
C PHE A 231 17.08 -2.95 16.74
N GLY A 232 16.02 -3.62 17.19
CA GLY A 232 16.08 -5.02 17.60
C GLY A 232 16.54 -5.96 16.48
N VAL A 233 15.93 -5.86 15.30
CA VAL A 233 16.27 -6.70 14.13
C VAL A 233 17.69 -6.42 13.64
N TYR A 234 18.06 -5.15 13.49
CA TYR A 234 19.40 -4.78 13.03
C TYR A 234 20.49 -5.16 14.04
N SER A 235 20.24 -5.01 15.34
CA SER A 235 21.18 -5.42 16.39
C SER A 235 21.38 -6.94 16.41
N TYR A 236 20.31 -7.72 16.22
CA TYR A 236 20.42 -9.17 16.10
C TYR A 236 21.31 -9.60 14.93
N PHE A 237 21.14 -9.00 13.74
CA PHE A 237 21.99 -9.31 12.60
C PHE A 237 23.42 -8.78 12.74
N ALA A 238 23.61 -7.65 13.42
CA ALA A 238 24.93 -7.15 13.75
C ALA A 238 25.70 -8.11 14.68
N VAL A 239 25.03 -8.64 15.71
CA VAL A 239 25.59 -9.68 16.59
C VAL A 239 25.83 -10.98 15.83
N SER A 240 24.90 -11.36 14.95
CA SER A 240 24.98 -12.59 14.16
C SER A 240 26.11 -12.57 13.12
N LEU A 241 26.53 -11.40 12.62
CA LEU A 241 27.70 -11.27 11.73
C LEU A 241 28.98 -11.84 12.35
N ILE A 242 29.11 -11.80 13.67
CA ILE A 242 30.25 -12.34 14.41
C ILE A 242 29.87 -13.70 15.02
N GLY A 243 28.73 -13.79 15.70
CA GLY A 243 28.33 -14.99 16.44
C GLY A 243 28.07 -16.22 15.55
N GLN A 244 27.67 -16.01 14.29
CA GLN A 244 27.39 -17.10 13.34
C GLN A 244 28.56 -17.36 12.38
N GLN A 245 29.78 -16.89 12.70
CA GLN A 245 30.98 -17.23 11.93
C GLN A 245 31.36 -18.70 12.14
N TYR A 246 31.83 -19.35 11.08
CA TYR A 246 32.46 -20.67 11.17
C TYR A 246 33.85 -20.54 11.78
N LEU A 247 34.07 -21.26 12.87
CA LEU A 247 35.33 -21.27 13.63
C LEU A 247 36.23 -22.44 13.22
N ASP A 248 37.47 -22.42 13.69
CA ASP A 248 38.47 -23.49 13.49
C ASP A 248 37.95 -24.84 14.02
N THR A 249 37.74 -25.80 13.10
CA THR A 249 37.25 -27.16 13.42
C THR A 249 38.25 -27.96 14.26
N GLY A 250 39.54 -27.58 14.25
CA GLY A 250 40.57 -28.21 15.07
C GLY A 250 40.38 -28.00 16.58
N GLN A 251 39.68 -26.93 16.98
CA GLN A 251 39.39 -26.67 18.40
C GLN A 251 38.21 -27.46 18.96
N LYS A 252 37.37 -28.02 18.08
CA LYS A 252 36.18 -28.81 18.47
C LYS A 252 35.24 -28.07 19.44
N TYR A 253 34.95 -26.80 19.17
CA TYR A 253 33.89 -26.08 19.90
C TYR A 253 32.52 -26.73 19.62
N GLU A 254 31.67 -26.82 20.65
CA GLU A 254 30.31 -27.36 20.52
C GLU A 254 29.52 -26.58 19.44
N GLY A 255 28.94 -27.31 18.49
CA GLY A 255 28.18 -26.73 17.38
C GLY A 255 29.01 -26.12 16.23
N ASN A 256 30.35 -26.22 16.25
CA ASN A 256 31.24 -25.77 15.17
C ASN A 256 32.11 -26.92 14.61
N GLU A 257 31.49 -28.07 14.34
CA GLU A 257 32.21 -29.25 13.83
C GLU A 257 32.50 -29.18 12.32
N HIS A 258 31.68 -28.44 11.57
CA HIS A 258 31.74 -28.37 10.12
C HIS A 258 31.83 -26.92 9.66
N ASP A 259 32.74 -26.66 8.72
CA ASP A 259 32.92 -25.36 8.07
C ASP A 259 32.37 -25.43 6.63
N TRP A 260 31.19 -24.86 6.43
CA TRP A 260 30.53 -24.80 5.12
C TRP A 260 30.88 -23.54 4.33
N PHE A 261 31.69 -22.64 4.90
CA PHE A 261 32.07 -21.30 4.39
C PHE A 261 30.90 -20.32 4.20
N VAL A 262 29.78 -20.76 3.63
CA VAL A 262 28.56 -19.97 3.41
C VAL A 262 27.51 -20.33 4.46
N PRO A 263 27.00 -19.36 5.25
CA PRO A 263 26.09 -19.62 6.35
C PRO A 263 24.64 -19.76 5.86
N GLY A 264 24.32 -20.88 5.20
CA GLY A 264 23.02 -21.09 4.54
C GLY A 264 21.80 -20.92 5.46
N PHE A 265 21.86 -21.43 6.69
CA PHE A 265 20.77 -21.27 7.67
C PHE A 265 20.66 -19.83 8.20
N THR A 266 21.77 -19.11 8.37
CA THR A 266 21.75 -17.69 8.75
C THR A 266 21.17 -16.84 7.63
N VAL A 267 21.44 -17.17 6.36
CA VAL A 267 20.80 -16.53 5.21
C VAL A 267 19.29 -16.80 5.23
N LEU A 268 18.85 -18.01 5.56
CA LEU A 268 17.42 -18.31 5.68
C LEU A 268 16.77 -17.52 6.83
N GLN A 269 17.43 -17.43 7.99
CA GLN A 269 16.98 -16.59 9.12
C GLN A 269 16.92 -15.11 8.74
N PHE A 270 17.90 -14.63 7.95
CA PHE A 270 17.89 -13.28 7.40
C PHE A 270 16.67 -13.05 6.53
N LEU A 271 16.41 -13.93 5.56
CA LEU A 271 15.22 -13.84 4.69
C LEU A 271 13.92 -13.84 5.50
N PHE A 272 13.86 -14.60 6.59
CA PHE A 272 12.69 -14.64 7.46
C PHE A 272 12.51 -13.33 8.27
N TYR A 273 13.47 -12.93 9.09
CA TYR A 273 13.30 -11.78 9.99
C TYR A 273 13.38 -10.43 9.26
N MET A 274 14.35 -10.25 8.35
CA MET A 274 14.40 -9.02 7.54
C MET A 274 13.24 -8.98 6.55
N GLY A 275 12.85 -10.12 5.97
CA GLY A 275 11.67 -10.17 5.10
C GLY A 275 10.40 -9.79 5.84
N TRP A 276 10.24 -10.26 7.08
CA TRP A 276 9.10 -9.91 7.90
C TRP A 276 9.08 -8.43 8.31
N LEU A 277 10.25 -7.84 8.59
CA LEU A 277 10.39 -6.38 8.76
C LEU A 277 10.04 -5.62 7.47
N LYS A 278 10.48 -6.11 6.30
CA LYS A 278 10.17 -5.51 5.00
C LYS A 278 8.69 -5.56 4.64
N VAL A 279 7.96 -6.61 5.05
CA VAL A 279 6.50 -6.65 4.92
C VAL A 279 5.87 -5.46 5.66
N ALA A 280 6.32 -5.19 6.88
CA ALA A 280 5.87 -4.01 7.63
C ALA A 280 6.29 -2.69 6.94
N GLU A 281 7.52 -2.59 6.46
CA GLU A 281 8.04 -1.40 5.76
C GLU A 281 7.22 -1.06 4.52
N GLN A 282 6.86 -2.07 3.71
CA GLN A 282 6.04 -1.90 2.52
C GLN A 282 4.58 -1.53 2.86
N MET A 283 4.01 -2.13 3.90
CA MET A 283 2.60 -1.92 4.25
C MET A 283 2.35 -0.68 5.12
N ILE A 284 3.40 -0.01 5.64
CA ILE A 284 3.26 1.13 6.54
C ILE A 284 2.57 2.33 5.87
N ASN A 285 2.83 2.53 4.56
CA ASN A 285 2.21 3.55 3.74
C ASN A 285 1.73 2.95 2.40
N PRO A 286 0.47 2.48 2.33
CA PRO A 286 -0.05 1.83 1.12
C PRO A 286 -0.42 2.80 -0.02
N PHE A 287 -0.20 4.09 0.15
CA PHE A 287 -0.48 5.14 -0.84
C PHE A 287 0.77 5.59 -1.60
N GLY A 288 1.88 4.86 -1.46
CA GLY A 288 3.15 5.11 -2.12
C GLY A 288 3.18 4.66 -3.59
N GLU A 289 4.32 4.11 -4.00
CA GLU A 289 4.60 3.66 -5.36
C GLU A 289 5.23 2.25 -5.40
N ASP A 290 5.15 1.51 -4.29
CA ASP A 290 5.62 0.12 -4.25
C ASP A 290 4.72 -0.78 -5.11
N ASP A 291 5.24 -1.96 -5.47
CA ASP A 291 4.53 -2.88 -6.37
C ASP A 291 3.13 -3.29 -5.86
N ASP A 292 2.94 -3.34 -4.54
CA ASP A 292 1.67 -3.73 -3.87
C ASP A 292 0.92 -2.58 -3.20
N ASP A 293 1.32 -1.33 -3.46
CA ASP A 293 0.55 -0.18 -3.02
C ASP A 293 -0.78 -0.07 -3.77
N TYR A 294 -1.74 0.67 -3.19
CA TYR A 294 -3.06 0.86 -3.77
C TYR A 294 -2.98 1.64 -5.08
N ASP A 295 -3.65 1.13 -6.11
CA ASP A 295 -3.72 1.82 -7.40
C ASP A 295 -4.78 2.93 -7.41
N ILE A 296 -4.47 4.03 -6.72
CA ILE A 296 -5.39 5.16 -6.57
C ILE A 296 -5.61 5.91 -7.89
N ASN A 297 -4.59 5.96 -8.76
CA ASN A 297 -4.73 6.59 -10.08
C ASN A 297 -5.76 5.83 -10.93
N TRP A 298 -5.67 4.50 -10.99
CA TRP A 298 -6.69 3.69 -11.64
C TRP A 298 -8.08 3.89 -11.01
N LEU A 299 -8.13 3.98 -9.69
CA LEU A 299 -9.39 4.18 -8.97
C LEU A 299 -10.06 5.52 -9.33
N ILE A 300 -9.29 6.61 -9.42
CA ILE A 300 -9.76 7.93 -9.87
C ILE A 300 -10.32 7.85 -11.29
N ASP A 301 -9.63 7.17 -12.21
CA ASP A 301 -10.08 7.01 -13.59
C ASP A 301 -11.40 6.22 -13.66
N ARG A 302 -11.48 5.12 -12.90
CA ARG A 302 -12.69 4.31 -12.77
C ARG A 302 -13.85 5.13 -12.23
N HIS A 303 -13.63 5.91 -11.17
CA HIS A 303 -14.66 6.75 -10.57
C HIS A 303 -15.13 7.86 -11.50
N THR A 304 -14.20 8.47 -12.25
CA THR A 304 -14.53 9.48 -13.26
C THR A 304 -15.40 8.89 -14.37
N ALA A 305 -15.04 7.71 -14.88
CA ALA A 305 -15.81 7.02 -15.91
C ALA A 305 -17.22 6.61 -15.43
N VAL A 306 -17.33 6.04 -14.23
CA VAL A 306 -18.63 5.64 -13.65
C VAL A 306 -19.51 6.85 -13.39
N SER A 307 -18.95 7.92 -12.82
CA SER A 307 -19.68 9.18 -12.58
C SER A 307 -20.17 9.82 -13.87
N GLY A 308 -19.39 9.76 -14.95
CA GLY A 308 -19.81 10.25 -16.27
C GLY A 308 -21.01 9.47 -16.83
N LYS A 309 -21.01 8.13 -16.70
CA LYS A 309 -22.09 7.26 -17.18
C LYS A 309 -23.39 7.42 -16.37
N THR A 310 -23.31 7.44 -15.05
CA THR A 310 -24.49 7.61 -14.18
C THR A 310 -25.16 8.97 -14.39
N ALA A 311 -24.38 9.98 -14.74
CA ALA A 311 -24.88 11.33 -14.97
C ALA A 311 -25.35 11.59 -16.42
N THR A 312 -25.13 10.66 -17.35
CA THR A 312 -25.56 10.82 -18.76
C THR A 312 -26.87 10.13 -19.09
N LYS A 313 -27.24 9.01 -18.43
CA LYS A 313 -28.49 8.24 -18.64
C LYS A 313 -29.07 8.43 -20.05
N GLU A 314 -28.28 8.12 -21.07
CA GLU A 314 -28.78 7.95 -22.43
C GLU A 314 -29.38 6.55 -22.49
N ASN A 315 -30.63 6.47 -22.93
CA ASN A 315 -31.37 5.22 -23.11
C ASN A 315 -30.64 4.28 -24.06
#